data_AF-A0A5C9C5Z1-F1
#
_entry.id   AF-A0A5C9C5Z1-F1
#
_cell.length_a   1.000
_cell.length_b   1.000
_cell.length_c   1.000
_cell.angle_alpha   90.00
_cell.angle_beta   90.00
_cell.angle_gamma   90.00
#
_symmetry.space_group_name_H-M   'P 1'
#
loop_
_entity.id
_entity.type
_entity.pdbx_description
1 polymer ?
#
loop_
_entity_poly.entity_id
_entity_poly.type
_entity_poly.pdbx_seq_one_letter_code
_entity_poly.pdbx_strand_id
1 'polypeptide(L)'
;MYQSILRWALNHKLGTTVLALAIFMGSLAMVPLLGTEFVPKSDFSETNLTFNTPVGSSLEVTEARARQVEGIIRSFPEVNYTLTTINTGNAQGKMYASIYIRLVDRHLRTRNVDAMSTVLRQRLREVPGITVTHVGLVDPVGGQKQISFSIQGADMGELSRLNLLATEKIRNIPGLVDLDSTLKANKPTLDVQIKREVASDLGLSVAQIGSSLRTLVAGQTVGNWRAPDDQTYD
;
A
#
# COMPACT_ATOMS: atom_id res chain seq x y z
N MET A 1 -43.86 20.05 -36.16
CA MET A 1 -43.60 19.51 -34.80
C MET A 1 -43.22 20.61 -33.80
N TYR A 2 -42.19 21.43 -34.05
CA TYR A 2 -41.79 22.55 -33.15
C TYR A 2 -42.90 23.59 -32.90
N GLN A 3 -43.56 24.08 -33.96
CA GLN A 3 -44.65 25.06 -33.84
C GLN A 3 -45.86 24.54 -33.03
N SER A 4 -46.11 23.24 -33.06
CA SER A 4 -47.20 22.61 -32.30
C SER A 4 -46.90 22.59 -30.79
N ILE A 5 -45.65 22.26 -30.42
CA ILE A 5 -45.17 22.28 -29.04
C ILE A 5 -45.15 23.71 -28.50
N LEU A 6 -44.74 24.68 -29.33
CA LEU A 6 -44.69 26.09 -28.94
C LEU A 6 -46.09 26.69 -28.71
N ARG A 7 -47.06 26.41 -29.58
CA ARG A 7 -48.46 26.83 -29.35
C ARG A 7 -49.05 26.20 -28.10
N TRP A 8 -48.76 24.93 -27.84
CA TRP A 8 -49.25 24.23 -26.64
C TRP A 8 -48.66 24.83 -25.36
N ALA A 9 -47.36 25.12 -25.36
CA ALA A 9 -46.66 25.77 -24.25
C ALA A 9 -47.18 27.18 -23.97
N LEU A 10 -47.46 27.97 -25.01
CA LEU A 10 -47.98 29.34 -24.88
C LEU A 10 -49.44 29.39 -24.36
N ASN A 11 -50.24 28.36 -24.64
CA ASN A 11 -51.60 28.23 -24.12
C ASN A 11 -51.65 27.69 -22.67
N HIS A 12 -50.70 26.86 -22.26
CA HIS A 12 -50.66 26.24 -20.93
C HIS A 12 -49.54 26.81 -20.04
N LYS A 13 -49.50 28.14 -19.92
CA LYS A 13 -48.43 28.88 -19.22
C LYS A 13 -48.16 28.34 -17.80
N LEU A 14 -49.21 28.11 -17.01
CA LEU A 14 -49.10 27.53 -15.67
C LEU A 14 -48.59 26.08 -15.71
N GLY A 15 -49.07 25.26 -16.66
CA GLY A 15 -48.62 23.89 -16.83
C GLY A 15 -47.14 23.80 -17.21
N THR A 16 -46.67 24.71 -18.08
CA THR A 16 -45.25 24.80 -18.44
C THR A 16 -44.38 25.27 -17.28
N THR A 17 -44.86 26.21 -16.47
CA THR A 17 -44.12 26.68 -15.28
C THR A 17 -44.04 25.61 -14.21
N VAL A 18 -45.14 24.89 -13.94
CA VAL A 18 -45.16 23.76 -12.98
C VAL A 18 -44.25 22.63 -13.48
N LEU A 19 -44.27 22.31 -14.78
CA LEU A 19 -43.39 21.30 -15.36
C LEU A 19 -41.91 21.71 -15.25
N ALA A 20 -41.58 22.97 -15.54
CA ALA A 20 -40.22 23.49 -15.37
C ALA A 20 -39.77 23.44 -13.91
N LEU A 21 -40.65 23.80 -12.97
CA LEU A 21 -40.37 23.75 -11.54
C LEU A 21 -40.23 22.29 -11.05
N ALA A 22 -41.03 21.36 -11.56
CA ALA A 22 -40.93 19.95 -11.25
C ALA A 22 -39.60 19.33 -11.74
N ILE A 23 -39.16 19.69 -12.95
CA ILE A 23 -37.85 19.28 -13.48
C ILE A 23 -36.72 19.87 -12.63
N PHE A 24 -36.83 21.14 -12.23
CA PHE A 24 -35.86 21.81 -11.37
C PHE A 24 -35.77 21.20 -9.97
N MET A 25 -36.90 20.95 -9.32
CA MET A 25 -36.93 20.29 -8.01
C MET A 25 -36.47 18.83 -8.12
N GLY A 26 -36.79 18.15 -9.22
CA GLY A 26 -36.32 16.81 -9.52
C GLY A 26 -34.80 16.74 -9.70
N SER A 27 -34.19 17.72 -10.37
CA SER A 27 -32.73 17.78 -10.49
C SER A 27 -32.06 18.06 -9.15
N LEU A 28 -32.63 18.93 -8.32
CA LEU A 28 -32.14 19.20 -6.96
C LEU A 28 -32.24 17.96 -6.06
N ALA A 29 -33.32 17.19 -6.18
CA ALA A 29 -33.50 15.94 -5.44
C ALA A 29 -32.51 14.85 -5.85
N MET A 30 -31.93 14.91 -7.06
CA MET A 30 -30.88 13.99 -7.50
C MET A 30 -29.49 14.32 -6.94
N VAL A 31 -29.24 15.55 -6.48
CA VAL A 31 -27.95 15.96 -5.91
C VAL A 31 -27.46 15.05 -4.77
N PRO A 32 -28.26 14.72 -3.73
CA PRO A 32 -27.80 13.83 -2.64
C PRO A 32 -27.61 12.37 -3.06
N LEU A 33 -28.09 11.96 -4.23
CA LEU A 33 -27.90 10.60 -4.76
C LEU A 33 -26.57 10.46 -5.53
N LEU A 34 -25.93 11.58 -5.87
CA LEU A 34 -24.63 11.58 -6.56
C LEU A 34 -23.52 11.36 -5.54
N GLY A 35 -22.78 10.26 -5.71
CA GLY A 35 -21.54 10.05 -4.96
C GLY A 35 -20.48 11.09 -5.34
N THR A 36 -19.70 11.53 -4.36
CA THR A 36 -18.54 12.40 -4.61
C THR A 36 -17.30 11.56 -4.88
N GLU A 37 -16.74 11.64 -6.08
CA GLU A 37 -15.43 11.08 -6.42
C GLU A 37 -14.48 12.23 -6.83
N PHE A 38 -13.27 12.26 -6.27
CA PHE A 38 -12.31 13.34 -6.53
C PHE A 38 -11.71 13.26 -7.94
N VAL A 39 -11.40 12.05 -8.42
CA VAL A 39 -10.87 11.76 -9.77
C VAL A 39 -11.48 10.44 -10.26
N PRO A 40 -12.02 10.38 -11.50
CA PRO A 40 -12.54 9.13 -12.07
C PRO A 40 -11.45 8.07 -12.16
N LYS A 41 -11.69 6.89 -11.58
CA LYS A 41 -10.76 5.76 -11.67
C LYS A 41 -10.69 5.26 -13.11
N SER A 42 -9.55 5.49 -13.74
CA SER A 42 -9.28 5.01 -15.10
C SER A 42 -8.57 3.66 -15.03
N ASP A 43 -8.96 2.74 -15.91
CA ASP A 43 -8.36 1.40 -15.97
C ASP A 43 -7.09 1.46 -16.84
N PHE A 44 -5.94 1.62 -16.19
CA PHE A 44 -4.62 1.64 -16.84
C PHE A 44 -4.05 0.24 -17.13
N SER A 45 -4.85 -0.82 -16.94
CA SER A 45 -4.43 -2.22 -17.05
C SER A 45 -3.19 -2.55 -16.21
N GLU A 46 -3.04 -1.87 -15.07
CA GLU A 46 -1.98 -2.12 -14.11
C GLU A 46 -2.51 -2.00 -12.69
N THR A 47 -1.85 -2.70 -11.76
CA THR A 47 -2.18 -2.66 -10.34
C THR A 47 -0.93 -2.97 -9.53
N ASN A 48 -0.89 -2.48 -8.29
CA ASN A 48 0.18 -2.77 -7.35
C ASN A 48 -0.36 -3.58 -6.17
N LEU A 49 0.46 -4.51 -5.72
CA LEU A 49 0.24 -5.29 -4.52
C LEU A 49 1.40 -5.03 -3.57
N THR A 50 1.11 -4.61 -2.35
CA THR A 50 2.11 -4.56 -1.28
C THR A 50 1.72 -5.49 -0.15
N PHE A 51 2.72 -6.19 0.37
CA PHE A 51 2.57 -7.07 1.52
C PHE A 51 3.85 -7.09 2.35
N ASN A 52 3.72 -7.51 3.60
CA ASN A 52 4.85 -7.74 4.47
C ASN A 52 4.82 -9.12 5.12
N THR A 53 6.00 -9.67 5.38
CA THR A 53 6.20 -10.87 6.19
C THR A 53 6.31 -10.52 7.68
N PRO A 54 6.23 -11.51 8.60
CA PRO A 54 6.42 -11.27 10.02
C PRO A 54 7.71 -10.51 10.32
N VAL A 55 7.66 -9.65 11.34
CA VAL A 55 8.80 -8.84 11.78
C VAL A 55 9.98 -9.75 12.10
N GLY A 56 11.16 -9.40 11.58
CA GLY A 56 12.39 -10.19 11.78
C GLY A 56 12.61 -11.29 10.74
N SER A 57 11.69 -11.49 9.79
CA SER A 57 11.92 -12.40 8.66
C SER A 57 13.18 -12.01 7.89
N SER A 58 13.94 -13.02 7.46
CA SER A 58 15.11 -12.83 6.61
C SER A 58 14.69 -12.46 5.18
N LEU A 59 15.64 -11.99 4.38
CA LEU A 59 15.36 -11.62 2.98
C LEU A 59 14.89 -12.84 2.18
N GLU A 60 15.51 -13.99 2.44
CA GLU A 60 15.26 -15.27 1.77
C GLU A 60 13.84 -15.77 2.07
N VAL A 61 13.36 -15.60 3.31
CA VAL A 61 11.98 -15.93 3.68
C VAL A 61 10.99 -15.04 2.92
N THR A 62 11.26 -13.73 2.87
CA THR A 62 10.41 -12.79 2.13
C THR A 62 10.42 -13.09 0.63
N GLU A 63 11.57 -13.43 0.06
CA GLU A 63 11.68 -13.83 -1.34
C GLU A 63 10.88 -15.10 -1.63
N ALA A 64 11.01 -16.14 -0.80
CA ALA A 64 10.24 -17.38 -0.95
C ALA A 64 8.72 -17.12 -0.93
N ARG A 65 8.26 -16.25 -0.02
CA ARG A 65 6.85 -15.84 0.03
C ARG A 65 6.46 -15.00 -1.18
N ALA A 66 7.32 -14.10 -1.64
CA ALA A 66 7.06 -13.29 -2.82
C ALA A 66 6.92 -14.13 -4.08
N ARG A 67 7.77 -15.16 -4.27
CA ARG A 67 7.64 -16.12 -5.38
C ARG A 67 6.34 -16.93 -5.29
N GLN A 68 5.91 -17.33 -4.10
CA GLN A 68 4.63 -18.02 -3.90
C GLN A 68 3.45 -17.11 -4.31
N VAL A 69 3.46 -15.86 -3.85
CA VAL A 69 2.44 -14.86 -4.16
C VAL A 69 2.43 -14.56 -5.67
N GLU A 70 3.60 -14.38 -6.28
CA GLU A 70 3.75 -14.18 -7.71
C GLU A 70 3.18 -15.36 -8.52
N GLY A 71 3.44 -16.61 -8.11
CA GLY A 71 2.85 -17.79 -8.74
C GLY A 71 1.33 -17.81 -8.69
N ILE A 72 0.74 -17.39 -7.56
CA ILE A 72 -0.71 -17.25 -7.42
C ILE A 72 -1.25 -16.18 -8.35
N ILE A 73 -0.61 -15.01 -8.41
CA ILE A 73 -1.03 -13.89 -9.28
C ILE A 73 -0.95 -14.31 -10.76
N ARG A 74 0.14 -14.96 -11.17
CA ARG A 74 0.34 -15.43 -12.55
C ARG A 74 -0.59 -16.57 -12.95
N SER A 75 -1.29 -17.21 -12.00
CA SER A 75 -2.31 -18.22 -12.33
C SER A 75 -3.58 -17.62 -12.94
N PHE A 76 -3.78 -16.30 -12.84
CA PHE A 76 -4.92 -15.62 -13.44
C PHE A 76 -4.63 -15.29 -14.92
N PRO A 77 -5.53 -15.64 -15.85
CA PRO A 77 -5.32 -15.39 -17.29
C PRO A 77 -5.33 -13.89 -17.64
N GLU A 78 -5.88 -13.04 -16.77
CA GLU A 78 -5.84 -11.59 -16.97
C GLU A 78 -4.47 -10.97 -16.72
N VAL A 79 -3.53 -11.69 -16.11
CA VAL A 79 -2.19 -11.18 -15.79
C VAL A 79 -1.24 -11.45 -16.94
N ASN A 80 -0.59 -10.39 -17.44
CA ASN A 80 0.42 -10.47 -18.49
C ASN A 80 1.81 -10.71 -17.90
N TYR A 81 2.27 -9.79 -17.05
CA TYR A 81 3.56 -9.93 -16.35
C TYR A 81 3.52 -9.32 -14.95
N THR A 82 4.47 -9.73 -14.13
CA THR A 82 4.67 -9.22 -12.78
C THR A 82 6.12 -8.81 -12.58
N LEU A 83 6.33 -7.78 -11.76
CA LEU A 83 7.65 -7.37 -11.29
C LEU A 83 7.61 -7.32 -9.76
N THR A 84 8.36 -8.22 -9.14
CA THR A 84 8.50 -8.33 -7.70
C THR A 84 9.72 -7.54 -7.23
N THR A 85 9.55 -6.69 -6.23
CA THR A 85 10.61 -5.90 -5.60
C THR A 85 10.55 -6.07 -4.09
N ILE A 86 11.70 -6.21 -3.43
CA ILE A 86 11.83 -6.35 -1.98
C ILE A 86 12.77 -5.27 -1.49
N ASN A 87 12.49 -4.68 -0.34
CA ASN A 87 13.31 -3.63 0.26
C ASN A 87 13.51 -2.43 -0.70
N THR A 88 12.42 -1.77 -1.07
CA THR A 88 12.45 -0.61 -1.98
C THR A 88 12.66 0.70 -1.21
N GLY A 89 12.96 1.78 -1.93
CA GLY A 89 13.10 3.11 -1.32
C GLY A 89 11.84 3.59 -0.58
N ASN A 90 10.66 3.18 -1.06
CA ASN A 90 9.37 3.54 -0.46
C ASN A 90 8.96 2.62 0.70
N ALA A 91 9.52 1.40 0.77
CA ALA A 91 9.23 0.41 1.80
C ALA A 91 10.53 -0.27 2.24
N GLN A 92 11.25 0.39 3.14
CA GLN A 92 12.56 -0.07 3.62
C GLN A 92 12.43 -1.21 4.62
N GLY A 93 13.13 -2.30 4.35
CA GLY A 93 13.22 -3.47 5.21
C GLY A 93 13.06 -4.77 4.43
N LYS A 94 13.85 -5.78 4.83
CA LYS A 94 13.85 -7.13 4.23
C LYS A 94 12.50 -7.87 4.31
N MET A 95 11.56 -7.37 5.11
CA MET A 95 10.21 -7.94 5.27
C MET A 95 9.17 -7.36 4.32
N TYR A 96 9.48 -6.27 3.61
CA TYR A 96 8.52 -5.56 2.76
C TYR A 96 8.72 -5.94 1.29
N ALA A 97 7.63 -6.34 0.65
CA ALA A 97 7.61 -6.69 -0.76
C ALA A 97 6.50 -5.91 -1.49
N SER A 98 6.81 -5.53 -2.73
CA SER A 98 5.90 -4.86 -3.65
C SER A 98 5.93 -5.58 -4.99
N ILE A 99 4.76 -5.92 -5.49
CA ILE A 99 4.58 -6.59 -6.78
C ILE A 99 3.78 -5.66 -7.68
N TYR A 100 4.41 -5.20 -8.74
CA TYR A 100 3.74 -4.55 -9.86
C TYR A 100 3.13 -5.63 -10.76
N ILE A 101 1.88 -5.43 -11.16
CA ILE A 101 1.11 -6.39 -11.95
C ILE A 101 0.59 -5.68 -13.19
N ARG A 102 1.02 -6.12 -14.36
CA ARG A 102 0.45 -5.71 -15.64
C ARG A 102 -0.64 -6.69 -16.04
N LEU A 103 -1.83 -6.17 -16.31
CA LEU A 103 -2.94 -6.93 -16.86
C LEU A 103 -2.90 -6.91 -18.40
N VAL A 104 -3.56 -7.88 -19.02
CA VAL A 104 -3.88 -7.83 -20.44
C VAL A 104 -4.78 -6.64 -20.74
N ASP A 105 -4.78 -6.21 -22.01
CA ASP A 105 -5.58 -5.08 -22.46
C ASP A 105 -7.06 -5.25 -22.10
N ARG A 106 -7.71 -4.12 -21.78
CA ARG A 106 -9.10 -4.10 -21.26
C ARG A 106 -10.09 -4.89 -22.11
N HIS A 107 -9.91 -4.93 -23.43
CA HIS A 107 -10.80 -5.64 -24.36
C HIS A 107 -10.63 -7.17 -24.36
N LEU A 108 -9.51 -7.68 -23.84
CA LEU A 108 -9.21 -9.13 -23.75
C LEU A 108 -9.64 -9.75 -22.42
N ARG A 109 -10.18 -8.95 -21.49
CA ARG A 109 -10.58 -9.40 -20.15
C ARG A 109 -11.97 -8.92 -19.77
N THR A 110 -12.71 -9.79 -19.10
CA THR A 110 -14.05 -9.46 -18.59
C THR A 110 -13.96 -8.54 -17.36
N ARG A 111 -13.04 -8.84 -16.44
CA ARG A 111 -12.87 -8.13 -15.17
C ARG A 111 -12.08 -6.82 -15.37
N ASN A 112 -12.58 -5.72 -14.78
CA ASN A 112 -11.82 -4.47 -14.70
C ASN A 112 -10.73 -4.55 -13.62
N VAL A 113 -9.85 -3.54 -13.54
CA VAL A 113 -8.78 -3.51 -12.51
C VAL A 113 -9.34 -3.62 -11.09
N ASP A 114 -10.40 -2.89 -10.75
CA ASP A 114 -10.98 -2.91 -9.38
C ASP A 114 -11.53 -4.30 -9.00
N ALA A 115 -12.20 -4.98 -9.93
CA ALA A 115 -12.68 -6.35 -9.72
C ALA A 115 -11.50 -7.32 -9.57
N MET A 116 -10.42 -7.13 -10.34
CA MET A 116 -9.20 -7.92 -10.19
C MET A 116 -8.53 -7.69 -8.83
N SER A 117 -8.42 -6.44 -8.36
CA SER A 117 -7.86 -6.13 -7.04
C SER A 117 -8.65 -6.80 -5.92
N THR A 118 -9.98 -6.87 -6.04
CA THR A 118 -10.84 -7.58 -5.07
C THR A 118 -10.56 -9.08 -5.05
N VAL A 119 -10.46 -9.72 -6.22
CA VAL A 119 -10.17 -11.15 -6.35
C VAL A 119 -8.77 -11.48 -5.83
N LEU A 120 -7.77 -10.69 -6.21
CA LEU A 120 -6.40 -10.85 -5.71
C LEU A 120 -6.36 -10.71 -4.19
N ARG A 121 -7.01 -9.69 -3.62
CA ARG A 121 -7.09 -9.48 -2.17
C ARG A 121 -7.68 -10.70 -1.46
N GLN A 122 -8.81 -11.22 -1.96
CA GLN A 122 -9.45 -12.39 -1.34
C GLN A 122 -8.57 -13.63 -1.42
N ARG A 123 -7.95 -13.88 -2.59
CA ARG A 123 -7.08 -15.04 -2.79
C ARG A 123 -5.81 -14.99 -1.94
N LEU A 124 -5.23 -13.80 -1.77
CA LEU A 124 -3.98 -13.62 -1.03
C LEU A 124 -4.17 -13.61 0.49
N ARG A 125 -5.37 -13.34 1.00
CA ARG A 125 -5.70 -13.50 2.42
C ARG A 125 -5.55 -14.94 2.91
N GLU A 126 -5.63 -15.91 2.02
CA GLU A 126 -5.49 -17.34 2.32
C GLU A 126 -4.01 -17.77 2.43
N VAL A 127 -3.06 -16.91 2.06
CA VAL A 127 -1.63 -17.23 2.09
C VAL A 127 -1.08 -17.01 3.49
N PRO A 128 -0.60 -18.06 4.19
CA PRO A 128 -0.06 -17.91 5.53
C PRO A 128 1.31 -17.23 5.51
N GLY A 129 1.57 -16.41 6.54
CA GLY A 129 2.87 -15.76 6.72
C GLY A 129 3.08 -14.51 5.86
N ILE A 130 2.01 -13.95 5.28
CA ILE A 130 2.00 -12.62 4.69
C ILE A 130 0.84 -11.80 5.24
N THR A 131 1.03 -10.49 5.30
CA THR A 131 -0.05 -9.53 5.54
C THR A 131 -0.12 -8.61 4.33
N VAL A 132 -1.21 -8.70 3.58
CA VAL A 132 -1.46 -7.82 2.43
C VAL A 132 -1.86 -6.44 2.95
N THR A 133 -1.06 -5.43 2.63
CA THR A 133 -1.27 -4.06 3.12
C THR A 133 -1.95 -3.18 2.08
N HIS A 134 -1.87 -3.49 0.79
CA HIS A 134 -2.59 -2.78 -0.26
C HIS A 134 -2.74 -3.62 -1.53
N VAL A 135 -3.92 -3.56 -2.16
CA VAL A 135 -4.14 -4.07 -3.53
C VAL A 135 -4.87 -3.01 -4.33
N GLY A 136 -4.22 -2.46 -5.35
CA GLY A 136 -4.83 -1.42 -6.18
C GLY A 136 -3.81 -0.53 -6.89
N LEU A 137 -4.33 0.43 -7.64
CA LEU A 137 -3.51 1.55 -8.09
C LEU A 137 -3.21 2.43 -6.89
N VAL A 138 -1.93 2.79 -6.75
CA VAL A 138 -1.52 3.83 -5.82
C VAL A 138 -1.95 5.15 -6.41
N ASP A 139 -2.54 6.03 -5.59
CA ASP A 139 -2.98 7.35 -6.05
C ASP A 139 -1.78 8.11 -6.66
N PRO A 140 -1.90 8.65 -7.90
CA PRO A 140 -0.83 9.44 -8.52
C PRO A 140 -0.38 10.61 -7.64
N VAL A 141 -1.25 11.09 -6.77
CA VAL A 141 -0.97 12.17 -5.83
C VAL A 141 -0.65 11.58 -4.46
N GLY A 142 0.62 11.67 -4.06
CA GLY A 142 1.05 11.39 -2.68
C GLY A 142 1.39 9.92 -2.38
N GLY A 143 1.11 8.96 -3.27
CA GLY A 143 1.61 7.60 -3.11
C GLY A 143 1.03 6.84 -1.90
N GLN A 144 -0.02 7.37 -1.28
CA GLN A 144 -0.56 6.92 0.00
C GLN A 144 -1.98 6.38 -0.16
N LYS A 145 -2.46 5.67 0.87
CA LYS A 145 -3.86 5.24 0.96
C LYS A 145 -4.78 6.47 1.00
N GLN A 146 -5.98 6.31 0.45
CA GLN A 146 -6.97 7.37 0.33
C GLN A 146 -7.36 8.01 1.69
N ILE A 147 -7.27 7.25 2.78
CA ILE A 147 -7.59 7.71 4.13
C ILE A 147 -6.43 7.32 5.04
N SER A 148 -5.90 8.30 5.78
CA SER A 148 -4.87 8.09 6.80
C SER A 148 -5.28 8.76 8.10
N PHE A 149 -5.03 8.08 9.22
CA PHE A 149 -5.24 8.62 10.57
C PHE A 149 -3.88 8.71 11.25
N SER A 150 -3.56 9.88 11.81
CA SER A 150 -2.35 10.11 12.58
C SER A 150 -2.70 10.24 14.05
N ILE A 151 -2.24 9.30 14.87
CA ILE A 151 -2.33 9.38 16.33
C ILE A 151 -0.97 9.89 16.82
N GLN A 152 -0.96 11.03 17.52
CA GLN A 152 0.25 11.69 17.98
C GLN A 152 0.27 11.80 19.50
N GLY A 153 1.45 11.62 20.08
CA GLY A 153 1.64 11.60 21.52
C GLY A 153 3.09 11.27 21.88
N ALA A 154 3.46 11.49 23.14
CA ALA A 154 4.81 11.23 23.62
C ALA A 154 5.03 9.76 24.07
N ASP A 155 3.95 9.07 24.47
CA ASP A 155 4.01 7.73 25.05
C ASP A 155 3.69 6.65 23.99
N MET A 156 4.67 5.82 23.65
CA MET A 156 4.51 4.74 22.67
C MET A 156 3.57 3.62 23.13
N GLY A 157 3.50 3.35 24.43
CA GLY A 157 2.59 2.36 25.00
C GLY A 157 1.13 2.80 24.85
N GLU A 158 0.85 4.07 25.16
CA GLU A 158 -0.49 4.64 25.01
C GLU A 158 -0.88 4.75 23.53
N LEU A 159 0.05 5.17 22.65
CA LEU A 159 -0.19 5.18 21.21
C LEU A 159 -0.51 3.78 20.66
N SER A 160 0.17 2.74 21.16
CA SER A 160 -0.11 1.35 20.79
C SER A 160 -1.52 0.93 21.19
N ARG A 161 -1.93 1.24 22.43
CA ARG A 161 -3.27 0.96 22.95
C ARG A 161 -4.36 1.68 22.14
N LEU A 162 -4.16 2.97 21.85
CA LEU A 162 -5.10 3.77 21.06
C LEU A 162 -5.19 3.29 19.61
N ASN A 163 -4.08 2.93 18.99
CA ASN A 163 -4.04 2.38 17.64
C ASN A 163 -4.82 1.06 17.54
N LEU A 164 -4.69 0.16 18.51
CA LEU A 164 -5.45 -1.09 18.56
C LEU A 164 -6.96 -0.82 18.68
N LEU A 165 -7.34 0.05 19.62
CA LEU A 165 -8.74 0.42 19.85
C LEU A 165 -9.37 1.09 18.62
N ALA A 166 -8.63 2.00 17.96
CA ALA A 166 -9.08 2.63 16.73
C ALA A 166 -9.26 1.60 15.61
N THR A 167 -8.27 0.73 15.41
CA THR A 167 -8.27 -0.33 14.39
C THR A 167 -9.47 -1.27 14.58
N GLU A 168 -9.79 -1.67 15.81
CA GLU A 168 -10.95 -2.53 16.10
C GLU A 168 -12.27 -1.84 15.80
N LYS A 169 -12.42 -0.56 16.15
CA LYS A 169 -13.66 0.18 15.89
C LYS A 169 -13.91 0.42 14.41
N ILE A 170 -12.88 0.75 13.63
CA ILE A 170 -13.04 1.07 12.20
C ILE A 170 -13.16 -0.18 11.33
N ARG A 171 -12.64 -1.34 11.76
CA ARG A 171 -12.69 -2.60 11.00
C ARG A 171 -14.10 -2.99 10.57
N ASN A 172 -15.11 -2.63 11.35
CA ASN A 172 -16.51 -3.01 11.10
C ASN A 172 -17.25 -2.04 10.16
N ILE A 173 -16.61 -0.96 9.70
CA ILE A 173 -17.23 0.00 8.78
C ILE A 173 -17.35 -0.64 7.39
N PRO A 174 -18.56 -0.76 6.82
CA PRO A 174 -18.75 -1.29 5.47
C PRO A 174 -17.97 -0.49 4.43
N GLY A 175 -17.28 -1.18 3.53
CA GLY A 175 -16.48 -0.57 2.47
C GLY A 175 -15.01 -0.32 2.83
N LEU A 176 -14.60 -0.48 4.10
CA LEU A 176 -13.20 -0.36 4.48
C LEU A 176 -12.41 -1.60 4.03
N VAL A 177 -11.38 -1.40 3.22
CA VAL A 177 -10.46 -2.45 2.76
C VAL A 177 -9.02 -2.06 3.08
N ASP A 178 -8.15 -3.06 3.11
CA ASP A 178 -6.70 -2.88 3.26
C ASP A 178 -6.32 -2.06 4.50
N LEU A 179 -6.91 -2.38 5.66
CA LEU A 179 -6.55 -1.75 6.93
C LEU A 179 -5.11 -2.14 7.33
N ASP A 180 -4.26 -1.14 7.55
CA ASP A 180 -2.86 -1.33 7.96
C ASP A 180 -2.48 -0.31 9.03
N SER A 181 -1.46 -0.66 9.82
CA SER A 181 -0.87 0.23 10.82
C SER A 181 0.64 0.27 10.63
N THR A 182 1.21 1.47 10.76
CA THR A 182 2.67 1.68 10.76
C THR A 182 3.32 1.15 12.04
N LEU A 183 2.54 0.94 13.11
CA LEU A 183 3.00 0.30 14.32
C LEU A 183 3.11 -1.21 14.10
N LYS A 184 4.35 -1.71 14.02
CA LYS A 184 4.65 -3.14 13.88
C LYS A 184 5.08 -3.74 15.22
N ALA A 185 5.00 -5.06 15.33
CA ALA A 185 5.50 -5.78 16.48
C ALA A 185 7.00 -5.50 16.69
N ASN A 186 7.46 -5.63 17.94
CA ASN A 186 8.86 -5.41 18.28
C ASN A 186 9.76 -6.35 17.49
N LYS A 187 10.78 -5.78 16.85
CA LYS A 187 11.83 -6.55 16.18
C LYS A 187 12.80 -7.05 17.25
N PRO A 188 13.16 -8.35 17.28
CA PRO A 188 14.22 -8.80 18.15
C PRO A 188 15.53 -8.12 17.73
N THR A 189 16.16 -7.43 18.68
CA THR A 189 17.45 -6.76 18.50
C THR A 189 18.47 -7.37 19.46
N LEU A 190 19.67 -7.61 18.97
CA LEU A 190 20.80 -7.95 19.83
C LEU A 190 21.43 -6.65 20.31
N ASP A 191 21.31 -6.36 21.60
CA ASP A 191 21.96 -5.23 22.24
C ASP A 191 23.25 -5.70 22.94
N VAL A 192 24.38 -5.09 22.58
CA VAL A 192 25.70 -5.42 23.16
C VAL A 192 26.08 -4.32 24.14
N GLN A 193 25.82 -4.57 25.43
CA GLN A 193 26.12 -3.62 26.49
C GLN A 193 27.55 -3.81 26.99
N ILE A 194 28.44 -2.89 26.60
CA ILE A 194 29.85 -2.92 27.00
C ILE A 194 29.97 -2.38 28.43
N LYS A 195 30.45 -3.22 29.34
CA LYS A 195 30.82 -2.81 30.70
C LYS A 195 32.14 -2.05 30.68
N ARG A 196 32.05 -0.71 30.67
CA ARG A 196 33.22 0.19 30.55
C ARG A 196 34.30 -0.07 31.60
N GLU A 197 33.91 -0.28 32.85
CA GLU A 197 34.84 -0.51 33.97
C GLU A 197 35.71 -1.74 33.73
N VAL A 198 35.08 -2.89 33.41
CA VAL A 198 35.79 -4.14 33.09
C VAL A 198 36.66 -4.02 31.84
N ALA A 199 36.19 -3.29 30.82
CA ALA A 199 36.98 -3.05 29.63
C ALA A 199 38.24 -2.25 29.95
N SER A 200 38.14 -1.21 30.80
CA SER A 200 39.28 -0.41 31.24
C SER A 200 40.28 -1.21 32.09
N ASP A 201 39.80 -2.07 32.99
CA ASP A 201 40.67 -2.97 33.77
C ASP A 201 41.49 -3.91 32.87
N LEU A 202 40.96 -4.27 31.70
CA LEU A 202 41.62 -5.10 30.68
C LEU A 202 42.41 -4.27 29.65
N GLY A 203 42.51 -2.95 29.83
CA GLY A 203 43.21 -2.05 28.91
C GLY A 203 42.52 -1.87 27.55
N LEU A 204 41.24 -2.25 27.44
CA LEU A 204 40.45 -2.15 26.21
C LEU A 204 39.60 -0.89 26.18
N SER A 205 39.65 -0.18 25.07
CA SER A 205 38.72 0.93 24.80
C SER A 205 37.41 0.42 24.20
N VAL A 206 36.31 1.13 24.49
CA VAL A 206 35.00 0.88 23.86
C VAL A 206 35.08 0.97 22.33
N ALA A 207 35.95 1.85 21.83
CA ALA A 207 36.17 2.02 20.39
C ALA A 207 36.78 0.77 19.74
N GLN A 208 37.78 0.14 20.37
CA GLN A 208 38.38 -1.11 19.88
C GLN A 208 37.38 -2.27 19.88
N ILE A 209 36.60 -2.41 20.95
CA ILE A 209 35.57 -3.45 21.03
C ILE A 209 34.51 -3.23 19.94
N GLY A 210 34.05 -1.99 19.78
CA GLY A 210 33.04 -1.63 18.78
C GLY A 210 33.51 -1.83 17.33
N SER A 211 34.77 -1.49 17.02
CA SER A 211 35.31 -1.66 15.67
C SER A 211 35.45 -3.14 15.32
N SER A 212 35.99 -3.97 16.22
CA SER A 212 36.09 -5.42 16.01
C SER A 212 34.73 -6.07 15.83
N LEU A 213 33.73 -5.71 16.64
CA LEU A 213 32.37 -6.22 16.49
C LEU A 213 31.74 -5.82 15.15
N ARG A 214 31.95 -4.58 14.71
CA ARG A 214 31.44 -4.11 13.42
C ARG A 214 32.02 -4.92 12.26
N THR A 215 33.34 -5.12 12.26
CA THR A 215 34.02 -5.90 11.21
C THR A 215 33.52 -7.35 11.19
N LEU A 216 33.31 -7.98 12.35
CA LEU A 216 32.85 -9.37 12.44
C LEU A 216 31.36 -9.56 12.08
N VAL A 217 30.50 -8.60 12.43
CA VAL A 217 29.04 -8.74 12.29
C VAL A 217 28.52 -8.13 10.99
N ALA A 218 28.95 -6.91 10.66
CA ALA A 218 28.48 -6.19 9.49
C ALA A 218 29.40 -6.32 8.27
N GLY A 219 30.65 -6.77 8.48
CA GLY A 219 31.71 -6.59 7.52
C GLY A 219 32.18 -5.13 7.46
N GLN A 220 33.35 -4.91 6.89
CA GLN A 220 33.87 -3.58 6.63
C GLN A 220 34.49 -3.58 5.24
N THR A 221 34.03 -2.68 4.38
CA THR A 221 34.70 -2.35 3.12
C THR A 221 36.05 -1.72 3.46
N VAL A 222 37.14 -2.40 3.10
CA VAL A 222 38.50 -1.98 3.44
C VAL A 222 39.12 -1.07 2.38
N GLY A 223 38.55 -1.04 1.18
CA GLY A 223 38.96 -0.16 0.09
C GLY A 223 38.20 -0.51 -1.18
N ASN A 224 38.25 0.41 -2.14
CA ASN A 224 37.51 0.24 -3.39
C ASN A 224 38.50 -0.05 -4.51
N TRP A 225 38.19 -1.05 -5.34
CA TRP A 225 39.00 -1.43 -6.48
C TRP A 225 38.31 -1.00 -7.78
N ARG A 226 39.01 -0.21 -8.60
CA ARG A 226 38.55 0.14 -9.94
C ARG A 226 39.09 -0.87 -10.94
N ALA A 227 38.19 -1.62 -11.55
CA ALA A 227 38.52 -2.61 -12.55
C ALA A 227 38.83 -1.96 -13.92
N PRO A 228 39.47 -2.71 -14.85
CA PRO A 228 39.77 -2.23 -16.21
C PRO A 228 38.53 -1.90 -17.05
N ASP A 229 37.34 -2.36 -16.64
CA ASP A 229 36.04 -2.03 -17.25
C ASP A 229 35.45 -0.71 -16.73
N ASP A 230 36.24 0.06 -15.97
CA ASP A 230 35.89 1.32 -15.35
C ASP A 230 34.83 1.22 -14.23
N GLN A 231 34.48 0.00 -13.81
CA GLN A 231 33.60 -0.25 -12.67
C GLN A 231 34.37 -0.25 -11.35
N THR A 232 33.72 0.21 -10.28
CA THR A 232 34.31 0.27 -8.94
C THR A 232 33.60 -0.73 -8.04
N TYR A 233 34.39 -1.60 -7.42
CA TYR A 233 33.95 -2.64 -6.50
C TYR A 233 34.40 -2.30 -5.08
N ASP A 234 33.55 -2.65 -4.11
CA ASP A 234 33.82 -2.58 -2.66
C ASP A 234 34.43 -3.89 -2.15
#